data_AF-A0A948RXM6-F1
#
_entry.id   AF-A0A948RXM6-F1
#
_cell.length_a   1.000
_cell.length_b   1.000
_cell.length_c   1.000
_cell.angle_alpha   90.00
_cell.angle_beta   90.00
_cell.angle_gamma   90.00
#
_symmetry.space_group_name_H-M   'P 1'
#
loop_
_entity.id
_entity.type
_entity.pdbx_description
1 polymer ?
#
loop_
_entity_poly.entity_id
_entity_poly.type
_entity_poly.pdbx_seq_one_letter_code
_entity_poly.pdbx_strand_id
1 'polypeptide(L)'
;MKNSSRICLRILLLVMTWLALGSSRSLAGPNAGGVLLLHVAPEVEYTTQRKNWCHDIDLEGLHEINTRSKPDPYKAQLIYVLAAFDTSQTSEVQTVTFGLGDYGGEPSIYFDRWGSCQERITEISTPGWPNPNEGTAIFFVDGPLTGSLIPLYWFAAYVYTTTTLPLTPHPTPTIGGSFVNRPQEGVMDEVVDFGILGFGVDGKLPAPLPPSADQENGSPE
;
A
#
# COMPACT_ATOMS: atom_id res chain seq x y z
N MET A 1 60.78 -16.21 -9.80
CA MET A 1 59.75 -15.21 -9.35
C MET A 1 58.74 -14.89 -10.48
N LYS A 2 57.97 -15.87 -10.99
CA LYS A 2 57.06 -15.62 -12.14
C LYS A 2 55.71 -16.37 -12.09
N ASN A 3 55.28 -16.86 -10.92
CA ASN A 3 54.06 -17.68 -10.78
C ASN A 3 52.90 -17.06 -9.96
N SER A 4 53.10 -15.98 -9.18
CA SER A 4 52.00 -15.42 -8.36
C SER A 4 50.94 -14.64 -9.14
N SER A 5 51.26 -14.10 -10.34
CA SER A 5 50.33 -13.25 -11.09
C SER A 5 49.19 -14.01 -11.79
N ARG A 6 49.32 -15.33 -11.99
CA ARG A 6 48.30 -16.14 -12.69
C ARG A 6 47.20 -16.70 -11.78
N ILE A 7 47.43 -16.71 -10.47
CA ILE A 7 46.49 -17.26 -9.47
C ILE A 7 45.42 -16.20 -9.12
N CYS A 8 45.79 -14.91 -9.03
CA CYS A 8 44.86 -13.83 -8.73
C CYS A 8 43.77 -13.63 -9.80
N LEU A 9 44.13 -13.78 -11.09
CA LEU A 9 43.19 -13.57 -12.20
C LEU A 9 42.14 -14.69 -12.31
N ARG A 10 42.46 -15.93 -11.89
CA ARG A 10 41.52 -17.06 -11.91
C ARG A 10 40.49 -17.01 -10.79
N ILE A 11 40.85 -16.50 -9.62
CA ILE A 11 39.92 -16.31 -8.49
C ILE A 11 38.93 -15.18 -8.79
N LEU A 12 39.39 -14.08 -9.44
CA LEU A 12 38.52 -12.96 -9.81
C LEU A 12 37.44 -13.36 -10.85
N LEU A 13 37.78 -14.22 -11.82
CA LEU A 13 36.83 -14.74 -12.82
C LEU A 13 35.78 -15.68 -12.21
N LEU A 14 36.15 -16.51 -11.23
CA LEU A 14 35.20 -17.39 -10.53
C LEU A 14 34.20 -16.62 -9.66
N VAL A 15 34.60 -15.51 -9.03
CA VAL A 15 33.70 -14.67 -8.22
C VAL A 15 32.71 -13.89 -9.10
N MET A 16 33.10 -13.41 -10.28
CA MET A 16 32.16 -12.76 -11.21
C MET A 16 31.16 -13.73 -11.85
N THR A 17 31.54 -14.99 -12.05
CA THR A 17 30.62 -15.99 -12.64
C THR A 17 29.52 -16.42 -11.65
N TRP A 18 29.76 -16.30 -10.34
CA TRP A 18 28.77 -16.61 -9.29
C TRP A 18 27.77 -15.47 -9.03
N LEU A 19 28.05 -14.23 -9.43
CA LEU A 19 27.10 -13.12 -9.34
C LEU A 19 26.07 -13.07 -10.49
N ALA A 20 26.23 -13.89 -11.53
CA ALA A 20 25.38 -13.86 -12.74
C ALA A 20 24.23 -14.89 -12.74
N LEU A 21 24.09 -15.71 -11.69
CA LEU A 21 23.10 -16.80 -11.65
C LEU A 21 22.14 -16.60 -10.48
N GLY A 22 20.94 -16.10 -10.79
CA GLY A 22 19.80 -16.24 -9.90
C GLY A 22 19.00 -14.98 -9.62
N SER A 23 18.69 -14.14 -10.61
CA SER A 23 17.50 -13.31 -10.51
C SER A 23 16.29 -14.23 -10.63
N SER A 24 15.84 -14.80 -9.52
CA SER A 24 14.53 -15.45 -9.45
C SER A 24 13.49 -14.39 -9.81
N ARG A 25 12.92 -14.50 -11.01
CA ARG A 25 11.70 -13.74 -11.33
C ARG A 25 10.64 -14.28 -10.38
N SER A 26 10.26 -13.50 -9.37
CA SER A 26 9.04 -13.79 -8.63
C SER A 26 7.92 -13.82 -9.65
N LEU A 27 7.16 -14.92 -9.73
CA LEU A 27 5.95 -14.95 -10.54
C LEU A 27 5.01 -13.93 -9.92
N ALA A 28 4.79 -12.82 -10.62
CA ALA A 28 3.82 -11.81 -10.21
C ALA A 28 2.45 -12.48 -10.06
N GLY A 29 1.79 -12.25 -8.94
CA GLY A 29 0.48 -12.77 -8.64
C GLY A 29 -0.65 -11.91 -9.22
N PRO A 30 -1.90 -12.20 -8.83
CA PRO A 30 -3.07 -11.46 -9.30
C PRO A 30 -3.10 -10.00 -8.85
N ASN A 31 -2.24 -9.58 -7.91
CA ASN A 31 -2.19 -8.23 -7.38
C ASN A 31 -0.97 -7.44 -7.90
N ALA A 32 -0.21 -8.00 -8.84
CA ALA A 32 0.97 -7.37 -9.41
C ALA A 32 0.65 -6.04 -10.09
N GLY A 33 1.48 -5.02 -9.85
CA GLY A 33 1.28 -3.66 -10.38
C GLY A 33 0.31 -2.81 -9.55
N GLY A 34 -0.26 -3.36 -8.48
CA GLY A 34 -1.15 -2.65 -7.58
C GLY A 34 -0.49 -1.51 -6.82
N VAL A 35 -1.24 -0.44 -6.58
CA VAL A 35 -0.82 0.73 -5.79
C VAL A 35 -1.76 0.93 -4.60
N LEU A 36 -1.26 1.63 -3.58
CA LEU A 36 -2.08 2.12 -2.48
C LEU A 36 -2.22 3.64 -2.56
N LEU A 37 -3.43 4.14 -2.37
CA LEU A 37 -3.75 5.56 -2.51
C LEU A 37 -4.65 6.06 -1.39
N LEU A 38 -4.62 7.37 -1.19
CA LEU A 38 -5.45 8.06 -0.20
C LEU A 38 -6.53 8.87 -0.92
N HIS A 39 -7.73 8.83 -0.36
CA HIS A 39 -8.87 9.63 -0.80
C HIS A 39 -9.47 10.38 0.39
N VAL A 40 -9.78 11.66 0.22
CA VAL A 40 -10.56 12.43 1.21
C VAL A 40 -11.96 12.71 0.68
N ALA A 41 -12.98 12.40 1.47
CA ALA A 41 -14.39 12.58 1.12
C ALA A 41 -14.99 13.74 1.94
N PRO A 42 -14.79 15.01 1.55
CA PRO A 42 -15.25 16.17 2.33
C PRO A 42 -16.79 16.25 2.48
N GLU A 43 -17.52 15.59 1.59
CA GLU A 43 -18.97 15.46 1.57
C GLU A 43 -19.52 14.46 2.61
N VAL A 44 -18.69 13.53 3.10
CA VAL A 44 -19.10 12.57 4.13
C VAL A 44 -18.83 13.16 5.51
N GLU A 45 -19.88 13.25 6.34
CA GLU A 45 -19.77 13.75 7.69
C GLU A 45 -19.41 12.65 8.69
N TYR A 46 -18.32 12.85 9.43
CA TYR A 46 -17.95 11.97 10.52
C TYR A 46 -18.90 12.11 11.71
N THR A 47 -19.39 10.97 12.22
CA THR A 47 -20.22 10.92 13.45
C THR A 47 -19.79 9.79 14.38
N THR A 48 -19.66 10.05 15.67
CA THR A 48 -19.14 9.04 16.61
C THR A 48 -20.07 7.83 16.84
N GLN A 49 -21.32 7.89 16.34
CA GLN A 49 -22.31 6.82 16.50
C GLN A 49 -22.18 5.73 15.43
N ARG A 50 -21.59 6.05 14.28
CA ARG A 50 -21.37 5.10 13.19
C ARG A 50 -20.07 4.34 13.40
N LYS A 51 -20.00 3.10 12.90
CA LYS A 51 -18.82 2.22 13.05
C LYS A 51 -17.96 2.10 11.80
N ASN A 52 -18.55 2.28 10.61
CA ASN A 52 -17.87 2.09 9.33
C ASN A 52 -18.44 3.09 8.30
N TRP A 53 -17.55 3.72 7.54
CA TRP A 53 -17.84 4.74 6.53
C TRP A 53 -17.46 4.32 5.11
N CYS A 54 -16.96 3.10 4.91
CA CYS A 54 -16.48 2.66 3.60
C CYS A 54 -17.57 2.43 2.56
N HIS A 55 -18.84 2.38 2.98
CA HIS A 55 -19.99 2.33 2.08
C HIS A 55 -20.53 3.72 1.72
N ASP A 56 -19.92 4.79 2.23
CA ASP A 56 -20.36 6.18 1.96
C ASP A 56 -19.63 6.82 0.77
N ILE A 57 -18.62 6.12 0.24
CA ILE A 57 -17.93 6.51 -0.98
C ILE A 57 -18.41 5.61 -2.13
N ASP A 58 -18.76 6.23 -3.24
CA ASP A 58 -19.12 5.56 -4.50
C ASP A 58 -18.21 6.12 -5.57
N LEU A 59 -17.07 5.45 -5.77
CA LEU A 59 -16.02 5.88 -6.69
C LEU A 59 -16.04 5.01 -7.94
N GLU A 60 -16.29 5.61 -9.09
CA GLU A 60 -16.32 4.90 -10.39
C GLU A 60 -14.90 4.67 -10.94
N GLY A 61 -13.91 5.42 -10.47
CA GLY A 61 -12.52 5.19 -10.85
C GLY A 61 -11.51 6.21 -10.32
N LEU A 62 -10.26 6.07 -10.77
CA LEU A 62 -9.12 6.85 -10.26
C LEU A 62 -9.25 8.37 -10.46
N HIS A 63 -10.02 8.81 -11.45
CA HIS A 63 -10.21 10.23 -11.75
C HIS A 63 -11.06 10.97 -10.69
N GLU A 64 -11.78 10.23 -9.86
CA GLU A 64 -12.60 10.77 -8.75
C GLU A 64 -11.81 10.84 -7.44
N ILE A 65 -10.59 10.31 -7.40
CA ILE A 65 -9.76 10.34 -6.20
C ILE A 65 -9.34 11.77 -5.89
N ASN A 66 -9.95 12.32 -4.84
CA ASN A 66 -9.49 13.54 -4.23
C ASN A 66 -8.28 13.32 -3.30
N THR A 67 -7.10 13.79 -3.71
CA THR A 67 -5.85 13.76 -2.93
C THR A 67 -5.51 15.10 -2.28
N ARG A 68 -6.48 16.03 -2.20
CA ARG A 68 -6.26 17.36 -1.62
C ARG A 68 -7.43 17.81 -0.75
N SER A 69 -7.11 18.27 0.45
CA SER A 69 -8.07 18.95 1.32
C SER A 69 -7.46 20.21 1.94
N LYS A 70 -8.28 21.01 2.61
CA LYS A 70 -7.80 22.10 3.47
C LYS A 70 -7.59 21.56 4.90
N PRO A 71 -6.61 22.08 5.65
CA PRO A 71 -6.56 21.84 7.09
C PRO A 71 -7.85 22.34 7.75
N ASP A 72 -8.42 21.53 8.64
CA ASP A 72 -9.57 21.89 9.45
C ASP A 72 -9.42 21.29 10.86
N PRO A 73 -9.17 22.13 11.90
CA PRO A 73 -9.02 21.66 13.28
C PRO A 73 -10.37 21.49 14.00
N TYR A 74 -11.49 21.85 13.37
CA TYR A 74 -12.83 21.83 13.97
C TYR A 74 -13.73 20.75 13.37
N LYS A 75 -13.40 20.24 12.18
CA LYS A 75 -14.12 19.16 11.51
C LYS A 75 -13.18 17.99 11.22
N ALA A 76 -13.53 16.81 11.74
CA ALA A 76 -12.86 15.58 11.35
C ALA A 76 -13.11 15.29 9.86
N GLN A 77 -12.05 14.97 9.14
CA GLN A 77 -12.05 14.61 7.73
C GLN A 77 -11.96 13.09 7.61
N LEU A 78 -12.82 12.51 6.78
CA LEU A 78 -12.77 11.09 6.46
C LEU A 78 -11.77 10.86 5.32
N ILE A 79 -10.77 10.03 5.63
CA ILE A 79 -9.66 9.68 4.76
C ILE A 79 -9.70 8.17 4.54
N TYR A 80 -9.68 7.73 3.29
CA TYR A 80 -9.75 6.32 2.93
C TYR A 80 -8.43 5.86 2.34
N VAL A 81 -8.01 4.65 2.71
CA VAL A 81 -6.95 3.89 2.04
C VAL A 81 -7.62 2.98 1.03
N LEU A 82 -7.26 3.15 -0.23
CA LEU A 82 -7.79 2.36 -1.33
C LEU A 82 -6.63 1.59 -1.98
N ALA A 83 -6.90 0.37 -2.43
CA ALA A 83 -6.05 -0.32 -3.40
C ALA A 83 -6.57 -0.06 -4.81
N ALA A 84 -5.66 0.12 -5.76
CA ALA A 84 -6.01 0.20 -7.16
C ALA A 84 -5.13 -0.69 -8.03
N PHE A 85 -5.76 -1.28 -9.04
CA PHE A 85 -5.19 -2.24 -9.97
C PHE A 85 -5.55 -1.85 -11.40
N ASP A 86 -4.79 -2.34 -12.38
CA ASP A 86 -5.13 -2.16 -13.79
C ASP A 86 -6.49 -2.81 -14.10
N THR A 87 -7.32 -2.13 -14.90
CA THR A 87 -8.68 -2.60 -15.21
C THR A 87 -8.71 -3.87 -16.06
N SER A 88 -7.59 -4.28 -16.66
CA SER A 88 -7.46 -5.56 -17.37
C SER A 88 -7.23 -6.76 -16.46
N GLN A 89 -7.03 -6.54 -15.15
CA GLN A 89 -6.81 -7.58 -14.16
C GLN A 89 -7.97 -7.67 -13.16
N THR A 90 -8.16 -8.88 -12.62
CA THR A 90 -9.00 -9.11 -11.45
C THR A 90 -8.09 -9.34 -10.25
N SER A 91 -7.99 -8.34 -9.37
CA SER A 91 -7.21 -8.49 -8.13
C SER A 91 -7.85 -9.51 -7.20
N GLU A 92 -7.03 -10.12 -6.33
CA GLU A 92 -7.47 -10.98 -5.23
C GLU A 92 -6.70 -10.60 -3.96
N VAL A 93 -7.13 -9.54 -3.27
CA VAL A 93 -6.45 -9.03 -2.07
C VAL A 93 -7.02 -9.68 -0.82
N GLN A 94 -6.31 -10.64 -0.23
CA GLN A 94 -6.68 -11.21 1.07
C GLN A 94 -5.98 -10.50 2.24
N THR A 95 -4.72 -10.12 2.03
CA THR A 95 -3.94 -9.38 3.02
C THR A 95 -3.37 -8.13 2.37
N VAL A 96 -3.33 -7.05 3.12
CA VAL A 96 -2.61 -5.83 2.75
C VAL A 96 -1.76 -5.36 3.90
N THR A 97 -0.54 -4.91 3.61
CA THR A 97 0.38 -4.34 4.58
C THR A 97 0.79 -2.95 4.14
N PHE A 98 0.69 -1.97 5.05
CA PHE A 98 1.12 -0.60 4.77
C PHE A 98 1.45 0.12 6.07
N GLY A 99 1.98 1.32 5.95
CA GLY A 99 2.19 2.23 7.04
C GLY A 99 1.91 3.68 6.65
N LEU A 100 2.08 4.54 7.64
CA LEU A 100 2.05 5.99 7.45
C LEU A 100 3.48 6.50 7.60
N GLY A 101 3.94 7.28 6.63
CA GLY A 101 5.24 7.92 6.72
C GLY A 101 5.23 9.08 7.71
N ASP A 102 6.31 9.86 7.71
CA ASP A 102 6.37 11.03 8.57
C ASP A 102 5.43 12.16 8.07
N TYR A 103 4.42 12.48 8.88
CA TYR A 103 3.50 13.60 8.67
C TYR A 103 3.66 14.70 9.75
N GLY A 104 4.77 14.67 10.50
CA GLY A 104 5.09 15.62 11.57
C GLY A 104 4.43 15.31 12.92
N GLY A 105 3.59 14.28 13.01
CA GLY A 105 2.89 13.87 14.24
C GLY A 105 1.90 14.91 14.75
N GLU A 106 1.49 14.77 16.01
CA GLU A 106 0.73 15.80 16.70
C GLU A 106 1.59 17.05 16.96
N PRO A 107 1.06 18.27 16.74
CA PRO A 107 -0.36 18.58 16.51
C PRO A 107 -0.77 18.65 15.04
N SER A 108 0.05 18.24 14.07
CA SER A 108 -0.25 18.45 12.63
C SER A 108 -1.50 17.70 12.19
N ILE A 109 -1.58 16.40 12.52
CA ILE A 109 -2.74 15.54 12.27
C ILE A 109 -3.06 14.79 13.56
N TYR A 110 -4.32 14.84 14.00
CA TYR A 110 -4.85 14.06 15.12
C TYR A 110 -5.88 13.07 14.61
N PHE A 111 -5.65 11.77 14.82
CA PHE A 111 -6.57 10.71 14.43
C PHE A 111 -7.55 10.41 15.57
N ASP A 112 -8.84 10.71 15.35
CA ASP A 112 -9.90 10.45 16.33
C ASP A 112 -10.32 8.98 16.32
N ARG A 113 -10.47 8.41 15.11
CA ARG A 113 -10.80 7.00 14.88
C ARG A 113 -10.24 6.49 13.56
N TRP A 114 -10.16 5.18 13.45
CA TRP A 114 -9.74 4.47 12.25
C TRP A 114 -10.27 3.03 12.26
N GLY A 115 -10.24 2.38 11.10
CA GLY A 115 -10.59 0.97 11.01
C GLY A 115 -10.67 0.44 9.58
N SER A 116 -10.87 -0.87 9.46
CA SER A 116 -11.06 -1.54 8.17
C SER A 116 -12.43 -1.23 7.56
N CYS A 117 -12.47 -1.33 6.24
CA CYS A 117 -13.70 -1.32 5.47
C CYS A 117 -14.48 -2.64 5.53
N GLN A 118 -13.84 -3.72 5.96
CA GLN A 118 -14.46 -5.04 6.14
C GLN A 118 -14.78 -5.29 7.62
N GLU A 119 -15.92 -5.93 7.90
CA GLU A 119 -16.36 -6.20 9.27
C GLU A 119 -15.52 -7.29 9.96
N ARG A 120 -15.12 -8.31 9.21
CA ARG A 120 -14.39 -9.47 9.74
C ARG A 120 -12.95 -9.43 9.24
N ILE A 121 -12.07 -8.90 10.07
CA ILE A 121 -10.64 -8.84 9.83
C ILE A 121 -9.84 -9.47 10.97
N THR A 122 -8.59 -9.78 10.68
CA THR A 122 -7.51 -9.80 11.68
C THR A 122 -6.57 -8.65 11.36
N GLU A 123 -6.36 -7.77 12.31
CA GLU A 123 -5.45 -6.64 12.17
C GLU A 123 -4.28 -6.80 13.15
N ILE A 124 -3.06 -6.62 12.63
CA ILE A 124 -1.83 -6.63 13.41
C ILE A 124 -1.12 -5.31 13.12
N SER A 125 -1.17 -4.40 14.08
CA SER A 125 -0.55 -3.09 13.97
C SER A 125 0.66 -2.97 14.86
N THR A 126 1.55 -2.05 14.52
CA THR A 126 2.61 -1.62 15.43
C THR A 126 2.00 -0.87 16.63
N PRO A 127 2.67 -0.84 17.80
CA PRO A 127 2.06 -0.35 19.03
C PRO A 127 1.59 1.11 19.02
N GLY A 128 2.17 1.95 18.15
CA GLY A 128 1.84 3.36 18.04
C GLY A 128 0.80 3.66 16.96
N TRP A 129 0.28 2.67 16.23
CA TRP A 129 -0.63 2.92 15.10
C TRP A 129 -1.83 3.81 15.49
N PRO A 130 -2.16 4.87 14.71
CA PRO A 130 -1.62 5.28 13.42
C PRO A 130 -0.62 6.46 13.47
N ASN A 131 0.29 6.49 14.47
CA ASN A 131 1.31 7.55 14.58
C ASN A 131 2.31 7.56 13.39
N PRO A 132 3.14 8.62 13.23
CA PRO A 132 4.12 8.67 12.15
C PRO A 132 5.10 7.50 12.20
N ASN A 133 5.41 6.92 11.03
CA ASN A 133 6.29 5.77 10.87
C ASN A 133 5.79 4.47 11.52
N GLU A 134 4.49 4.38 11.79
CA GLU A 134 3.82 3.16 12.25
C GLU A 134 3.17 2.43 11.05
N GLY A 135 2.76 1.17 11.25
CA GLY A 135 2.09 0.40 10.22
C GLY A 135 1.08 -0.62 10.72
N THR A 136 0.31 -1.14 9.78
CA THR A 136 -0.69 -2.17 10.01
C THR A 136 -0.69 -3.22 8.91
N ALA A 137 -0.97 -4.46 9.30
CA ALA A 137 -1.23 -5.58 8.42
C ALA A 137 -2.67 -6.03 8.64
N ILE A 138 -3.45 -6.11 7.57
CA ILE A 138 -4.87 -6.44 7.62
C ILE A 138 -5.11 -7.70 6.80
N PHE A 139 -5.68 -8.72 7.43
CA PHE A 139 -6.14 -9.95 6.82
C PHE A 139 -7.67 -9.97 6.80
N PHE A 140 -8.28 -10.07 5.62
CA PHE A 140 -9.73 -10.15 5.45
C PHE A 140 -10.18 -11.59 5.68
N VAL A 141 -11.11 -11.83 6.61
CA VAL A 141 -11.47 -13.21 7.01
C VAL A 141 -12.44 -13.86 6.04
N ASP A 142 -13.29 -13.07 5.38
CA ASP A 142 -14.38 -13.59 4.53
C ASP A 142 -13.92 -13.97 3.11
N GLY A 143 -12.66 -13.72 2.75
CA GLY A 143 -12.09 -14.05 1.44
C GLY A 143 -11.32 -12.88 0.82
N PRO A 144 -10.75 -13.08 -0.37
CA PRO A 144 -10.02 -12.03 -1.06
C PRO A 144 -11.00 -10.98 -1.60
N LEU A 145 -10.64 -9.72 -1.46
CA LEU A 145 -11.34 -8.61 -2.08
C LEU A 145 -10.95 -8.54 -3.57
N THR A 146 -11.93 -8.32 -4.43
CA THR A 146 -11.74 -8.26 -5.88
C THR A 146 -12.26 -6.94 -6.43
N GLY A 147 -11.58 -6.37 -7.41
CA GLY A 147 -11.97 -5.12 -8.07
C GLY A 147 -10.77 -4.28 -8.49
N SER A 148 -10.97 -3.33 -9.40
CA SER A 148 -9.92 -2.42 -9.84
C SER A 148 -9.66 -1.27 -8.86
N LEU A 149 -10.64 -0.94 -8.00
CA LEU A 149 -10.55 0.07 -6.95
C LEU A 149 -11.27 -0.45 -5.71
N ILE A 150 -10.54 -0.70 -4.63
CA ILE A 150 -11.05 -1.39 -3.44
C ILE A 150 -10.81 -0.54 -2.20
N PRO A 151 -11.86 -0.16 -1.44
CA PRO A 151 -11.68 0.47 -0.15
C PRO A 151 -11.21 -0.55 0.90
N LEU A 152 -10.08 -0.26 1.54
CA LEU A 152 -9.42 -1.16 2.49
C LEU A 152 -9.56 -0.68 3.93
N TYR A 153 -9.35 0.62 4.16
CA TYR A 153 -9.26 1.22 5.49
C TYR A 153 -9.75 2.67 5.49
N TRP A 154 -10.07 3.20 6.65
CA TRP A 154 -10.44 4.60 6.82
C TRP A 154 -9.86 5.21 8.10
N PHE A 155 -9.75 6.53 8.11
CA PHE A 155 -9.37 7.38 9.23
C PHE A 155 -10.36 8.54 9.35
N ALA A 156 -10.69 8.94 10.57
CA ALA A 156 -11.29 10.23 10.89
C ALA A 156 -10.23 11.09 11.56
N ALA A 157 -9.81 12.18 10.91
CA ALA A 157 -8.68 13.00 11.37
C ALA A 157 -8.99 14.49 11.41
N TYR A 158 -8.52 15.18 12.44
CA TYR A 158 -8.48 16.64 12.51
C TYR A 158 -7.10 17.12 12.05
N VAL A 159 -7.06 18.19 11.25
CA VAL A 159 -5.81 18.66 10.62
C VAL A 159 -5.59 20.12 10.93
N TYR A 160 -4.52 20.42 11.66
CA TYR A 160 -4.32 21.74 12.27
C TYR A 160 -3.44 22.65 11.42
N THR A 161 -2.60 22.09 10.56
CA THR A 161 -1.60 22.83 9.78
C THR A 161 -1.53 22.33 8.35
N THR A 162 -0.85 23.09 7.50
CA THR A 162 -0.51 22.64 6.15
C THR A 162 0.53 21.52 6.25
N THR A 163 0.21 20.34 5.75
CA THR A 163 1.06 19.13 5.83
C THR A 163 0.65 18.10 4.77
N THR A 164 1.32 16.95 4.75
CA THR A 164 0.99 15.80 3.93
C THR A 164 0.85 14.56 4.80
N LEU A 165 -0.04 13.64 4.42
CA LEU A 165 -0.14 12.30 4.96
C LEU A 165 0.34 11.30 3.89
N PRO A 166 1.58 10.81 3.96
CA PRO A 166 2.09 9.81 3.03
C PRO A 166 1.75 8.39 3.49
N LEU A 167 1.29 7.54 2.57
CA LEU A 167 1.37 6.09 2.76
C LEU A 167 2.81 5.61 2.51
N THR A 168 3.22 4.57 3.21
CA THR A 168 4.53 3.94 3.06
C THR A 168 4.42 2.42 3.18
N PRO A 169 5.48 1.66 2.86
CA PRO A 169 5.61 0.28 3.32
C PRO A 169 5.45 0.18 4.83
N HIS A 170 4.98 -0.96 5.33
CA HIS A 170 4.97 -1.26 6.76
C HIS A 170 6.40 -1.13 7.32
N PRO A 171 6.61 -0.46 8.47
CA PRO A 171 7.94 -0.13 8.98
C PRO A 171 8.76 -1.36 9.43
N THR A 172 8.10 -2.46 9.80
CA THR A 172 8.76 -3.74 10.05
C THR A 172 9.44 -4.27 8.78
N PRO A 173 10.79 -4.41 8.74
CA PRO A 173 11.51 -4.72 7.51
C PRO A 173 11.14 -6.04 6.84
N THR A 174 10.62 -7.01 7.60
CA THR A 174 10.21 -8.32 7.07
C THR A 174 8.78 -8.34 6.53
N ILE A 175 7.99 -7.28 6.76
CA ILE A 175 6.60 -7.17 6.34
C ILE A 175 6.50 -6.28 5.09
N GLY A 176 7.09 -5.07 5.14
CA GLY A 176 7.08 -4.15 4.01
C GLY A 176 5.69 -3.78 3.51
N GLY A 177 5.58 -3.38 2.25
CA GLY A 177 4.33 -2.99 1.61
C GLY A 177 3.91 -3.99 0.56
N SER A 178 2.85 -4.76 0.82
CA SER A 178 2.48 -5.88 -0.03
C SER A 178 0.98 -6.13 -0.07
N PHE A 179 0.55 -6.74 -1.17
CA PHE A 179 -0.70 -7.46 -1.29
C PHE A 179 -0.40 -8.95 -1.26
N VAL A 180 -1.11 -9.68 -0.40
CA VAL A 180 -1.06 -11.15 -0.40
C VAL A 180 -2.40 -11.65 -0.90
N ASN A 181 -2.33 -12.61 -1.82
CA ASN A 181 -3.49 -13.35 -2.26
C ASN A 181 -3.91 -14.39 -1.20
N ARG A 182 -4.51 -15.50 -1.63
CA ARG A 182 -4.94 -16.57 -0.74
C ARG A 182 -3.73 -17.12 0.06
N PRO A 183 -3.83 -17.28 1.39
CA PRO A 183 -2.70 -17.72 2.21
C PRO A 183 -2.13 -19.08 1.81
N GLN A 184 -2.93 -19.93 1.17
CA GLN A 184 -2.49 -21.24 0.68
C GLN A 184 -1.53 -21.14 -0.51
N GLU A 185 -1.64 -20.06 -1.31
CA GLU A 185 -0.79 -19.83 -2.48
C GLU A 185 0.47 -19.05 -2.10
N GLY A 186 0.38 -18.20 -1.08
CA GLY A 186 1.53 -17.48 -0.53
C GLY A 186 2.20 -16.54 -1.54
N VAL A 187 1.49 -16.12 -2.59
CA VAL A 187 2.01 -15.18 -3.57
C VAL A 187 1.83 -13.78 -3.03
N MET A 188 2.96 -13.11 -2.88
CA MET A 188 3.04 -11.76 -2.35
C MET A 188 3.49 -10.84 -3.48
N ASP A 189 2.63 -9.87 -3.80
CA ASP A 189 2.91 -8.82 -4.75
C ASP A 189 3.26 -7.55 -3.99
N GLU A 190 4.41 -6.94 -4.32
CA GLU A 190 4.79 -5.66 -3.73
C GLU A 190 3.85 -4.55 -4.19
N VAL A 191 3.51 -3.64 -3.28
CA VAL A 191 2.84 -2.39 -3.64
C VAL A 191 3.84 -1.53 -4.41
N VAL A 192 3.55 -1.25 -5.68
CA VAL A 192 4.56 -0.63 -6.57
C VAL A 192 4.76 0.86 -6.32
N ASP A 193 3.73 1.54 -5.77
CA ASP A 193 3.82 2.94 -5.37
C ASP A 193 2.73 3.29 -4.32
N PHE A 194 3.00 4.36 -3.56
CA PHE A 194 2.17 4.83 -2.46
C PHE A 194 1.72 6.28 -2.69
N GLY A 195 0.44 6.53 -2.40
CA GLY A 195 -0.18 7.84 -2.48
C GLY A 195 0.13 8.74 -1.30
N ILE A 196 -0.08 10.04 -1.52
CA ILE A 196 0.09 11.09 -0.53
C ILE A 196 -1.16 11.97 -0.55
N LEU A 197 -1.77 12.20 0.61
CA LEU A 197 -2.85 13.16 0.76
C LEU A 197 -2.26 14.51 1.22
N GLY A 198 -2.57 15.58 0.49
CA GLY A 198 -2.13 16.94 0.84
C GLY A 198 -3.20 17.73 1.59
N PHE A 199 -2.81 18.37 2.70
CA PHE A 199 -3.65 19.33 3.43
C PHE A 199 -3.10 20.73 3.21
N GLY A 200 -3.77 21.55 2.39
CA GLY A 200 -3.30 22.88 1.98
C GLY A 200 -2.25 22.86 0.87
N VAL A 201 -1.71 21.69 0.55
CA VAL A 201 -0.78 21.42 -0.56
C VAL A 201 -1.34 20.33 -1.47
N ASP A 202 -0.74 20.15 -2.65
CA ASP A 202 -1.11 19.05 -3.55
C ASP A 202 -0.61 17.71 -3.00
N GLY A 203 -1.41 16.66 -3.20
CA GLY A 203 -1.06 15.28 -2.90
C GLY A 203 -0.34 14.58 -4.07
N LYS A 204 -0.20 13.26 -3.96
CA LYS A 204 0.31 12.37 -5.01
C LYS A 204 -0.69 11.24 -5.25
N LEU A 205 -1.10 11.08 -6.50
CA LEU A 205 -1.94 9.98 -6.96
C LEU A 205 -1.11 9.04 -7.85
N PRO A 206 -0.62 7.90 -7.32
CA PRO A 206 0.09 6.92 -8.13
C PRO A 206 -0.88 6.22 -9.10
N ALA A 207 -0.36 5.79 -10.26
CA ALA A 207 -1.12 5.01 -11.23
C ALA A 207 -0.74 3.52 -11.10
N PRO A 208 -1.72 2.60 -11.12
CA PRO A 208 -1.44 1.17 -11.26
C PRO A 208 -0.61 0.89 -12.52
N LEU A 209 0.23 -0.14 -12.46
CA LEU A 209 0.94 -0.64 -13.62
C LEU A 209 0.15 -1.79 -14.25
N PRO A 210 0.14 -1.90 -15.60
CA PRO A 210 -0.44 -3.05 -16.25
C PRO A 210 0.34 -4.33 -15.89
N PRO A 211 -0.27 -5.53 -16.01
CA PRO A 211 0.44 -6.79 -15.92
C PRO A 211 1.64 -6.77 -16.87
N SER A 212 2.81 -7.19 -16.40
CA SER A 212 3.97 -7.34 -17.28
C SER A 212 3.67 -8.39 -18.35
N ALA A 213 3.78 -8.02 -19.63
CA ALA A 213 3.51 -8.90 -20.79
C ALA A 213 4.32 -10.21 -20.78
N ASP A 214 5.42 -10.26 -20.03
CA ASP A 214 6.23 -11.46 -19.82
C ASP A 214 5.48 -12.61 -19.11
N GLN A 215 4.27 -12.39 -18.59
CA GLN A 215 3.45 -13.41 -17.92
C GLN A 215 2.61 -14.28 -18.88
N GLU A 216 2.42 -13.89 -20.13
CA GLU A 216 1.46 -14.57 -21.02
C GLU A 216 2.02 -15.88 -21.64
N ASN A 217 3.35 -16.09 -21.62
CA ASN A 217 4.00 -17.22 -22.30
C ASN A 217 4.43 -18.39 -21.38
N GLY A 218 3.95 -18.43 -20.14
CA GLY A 218 4.46 -19.36 -19.11
C GLY A 218 3.63 -20.62 -18.84
N SER A 219 2.53 -20.89 -19.54
CA SER A 219 1.71 -22.08 -19.26
C SER A 219 2.37 -23.35 -19.84
N PRO A 220 2.80 -24.32 -19.01
CA PRO A 220 3.24 -25.62 -19.53
C PRO A 220 2.02 -26.42 -19.99
N GLU A 221 1.99 -26.78 -21.28
CA GLU A 221 1.10 -27.83 -21.82
C GLU A 221 1.43 -29.22 -21.25
#